data_AF-A0A2V5PNY9-F1
#
_entry.id   AF-A0A2V5PNY9-F1
#
_cell.length_a   1.000
_cell.length_b   1.000
_cell.length_c   1.000
_cell.angle_alpha   90.00
_cell.angle_beta   90.00
_cell.angle_gamma   90.00
#
_symmetry.space_group_name_H-M   'P 1'
#
loop_
_entity.id
_entity.type
_entity.pdbx_description
1 polymer ?
#
loop_
_entity_poly.entity_id
_entity_poly.type
_entity_poly.pdbx_seq_one_letter_code
_entity_poly.pdbx_strand_id
1 'polypeptide(L)'
;MAAFKQHCVFGFWKEALIFDRDKAVEKTAMGSFGCIKSLADLPSEKTLIQYVKKAVALNGAGIKAPGRTQPKKREPLAVPDYFSAALKKNARAGKTFKDFPPGKRREYLEWVTEAKREETRKERLATSIKWLAEGKARHWKYQPAKK
;
A
#
# COMPACT_ATOMS: atom_id res chain seq x y z
N MET A 1 -4.02 -13.84 13.74
CA MET A 1 -3.64 -14.17 15.13
C MET A 1 -2.13 -14.05 15.23
N ALA A 2 -1.62 -13.63 16.38
CA ALA A 2 -0.19 -13.61 16.69
C ALA A 2 0.03 -14.11 18.12
N ALA A 3 1.19 -14.71 18.37
CA ALA A 3 1.59 -15.21 19.68
C ALA A 3 2.93 -14.60 20.07
N PHE A 4 3.08 -14.28 21.35
CA PHE A 4 4.28 -13.71 21.95
C PHE A 4 4.64 -14.52 23.21
N LYS A 5 5.83 -14.29 23.75
CA LYS A 5 6.33 -15.01 24.93
C LYS A 5 5.40 -14.90 26.16
N GLN A 6 4.68 -13.79 26.30
CA GLN A 6 3.91 -13.44 27.51
C GLN A 6 2.40 -13.29 27.25
N HIS A 7 1.95 -13.34 26.00
CA HIS A 7 0.54 -13.14 25.65
C HIS A 7 0.27 -13.61 24.21
N CYS A 8 -1.00 -13.74 23.86
CA CYS A 8 -1.43 -13.91 22.48
C CYS A 8 -2.47 -12.85 22.10
N VAL A 9 -2.68 -12.69 20.80
CA VAL A 9 -3.71 -11.80 20.24
C VAL A 9 -4.42 -12.49 19.09
N PHE A 10 -5.74 -12.46 19.11
CA PHE A 10 -6.55 -12.85 17.96
C PHE A 10 -7.76 -11.92 17.82
N GLY A 11 -8.46 -12.05 16.71
CA GLY A 11 -9.62 -11.21 16.45
C GLY A 11 -10.31 -11.50 15.14
N PHE A 12 -11.33 -10.69 14.87
CA PHE A 12 -12.19 -10.84 13.70
C PHE A 12 -11.91 -9.75 12.67
N TRP A 13 -11.84 -10.13 11.40
CA TRP A 13 -11.68 -9.18 10.29
C TRP A 13 -12.81 -8.14 10.21
N LYS A 14 -14.03 -8.52 10.61
CA LYS A 14 -15.22 -7.68 10.65
C LYS A 14 -15.59 -7.29 12.07
N GLU A 15 -14.61 -7.14 12.98
CA GLU A 15 -14.86 -6.87 14.41
C GLU A 15 -15.82 -5.70 14.67
N ALA A 16 -15.79 -4.66 13.84
CA ALA A 16 -16.66 -3.49 13.94
C ALA A 16 -18.14 -3.80 13.66
N LEU A 17 -18.44 -4.92 13.00
CA LEU A 17 -19.79 -5.41 12.72
C LEU A 17 -20.21 -6.55 13.66
N ILE A 18 -19.25 -7.10 14.42
CA ILE A 18 -19.48 -8.24 15.32
C ILE A 18 -19.68 -7.76 16.75
N PHE A 19 -18.90 -6.77 17.18
CA PHE A 19 -18.99 -6.16 18.49
C PHE A 19 -19.89 -4.92 18.42
N ASP A 20 -20.90 -4.90 19.29
CA ASP A 20 -21.71 -3.73 19.54
C ASP A 20 -20.85 -2.76 20.39
N ARG A 21 -20.23 -1.78 19.73
CA ARG A 21 -19.22 -0.89 20.35
C ARG A 21 -19.87 0.23 21.19
N ASP A 22 -20.70 -0.13 22.15
CA ASP A 22 -21.08 0.79 23.24
C ASP A 22 -20.03 0.79 24.38
N LYS A 23 -19.11 -0.18 24.37
CA LYS A 23 -17.95 -0.20 25.26
C LYS A 23 -16.69 -0.08 24.43
N ALA A 24 -16.07 1.09 24.47
CA ALA A 24 -14.71 1.28 24.02
C ALA A 24 -13.78 0.41 24.88
N VAL A 25 -13.59 -0.85 24.47
CA VAL A 25 -12.45 -1.63 24.95
C VAL A 25 -11.23 -0.89 24.38
N GLU A 26 -10.45 -0.27 25.27
CA GLU A 26 -9.21 0.38 24.87
C GLU A 26 -8.39 -0.59 24.03
N LYS A 27 -8.06 -0.17 22.80
CA LYS A 27 -7.26 -0.97 21.87
C LYS A 27 -5.81 -0.97 22.32
N THR A 28 -5.52 -1.74 23.35
CA THR A 28 -4.17 -1.93 23.91
C THR A 28 -3.29 -2.84 23.05
N ALA A 29 -3.87 -3.58 22.08
CA ALA A 29 -3.13 -4.43 21.15
C ALA A 29 -3.85 -4.62 19.80
N MET A 30 -3.15 -5.22 18.83
CA MET A 30 -3.62 -5.47 17.46
C MET A 30 -4.70 -6.56 17.33
N GLY A 31 -5.22 -7.09 18.44
CA GLY A 31 -6.28 -8.10 18.49
C GLY A 31 -7.62 -7.51 18.94
N SER A 32 -8.71 -8.22 18.62
CA SER A 32 -10.07 -7.83 18.99
C SER A 32 -10.33 -7.81 20.50
N PHE A 33 -9.50 -8.51 21.28
CA PHE A 33 -9.61 -8.66 22.73
C PHE A 33 -8.42 -8.05 23.49
N GLY A 34 -7.60 -7.24 22.82
CA GLY A 34 -6.35 -6.75 23.43
C GLY A 34 -5.32 -7.87 23.65
N CYS A 35 -4.47 -7.71 24.67
CA CYS A 35 -3.47 -8.70 25.09
C CYS A 35 -4.11 -9.79 25.96
N ILE A 36 -4.15 -11.03 25.47
CA ILE A 36 -4.66 -12.18 26.22
C ILE A 36 -3.48 -12.85 26.93
N LYS A 37 -3.42 -12.73 28.25
CA LYS A 37 -2.41 -13.39 29.11
C LYS A 37 -2.97 -14.65 29.78
N SER A 38 -4.29 -14.69 29.98
CA SER A 38 -5.01 -15.78 30.61
C SER A 38 -6.43 -15.92 30.04
N LEU A 39 -7.14 -16.99 30.40
CA LEU A 39 -8.53 -17.20 30.00
C LEU A 39 -9.48 -16.14 30.59
N ALA A 40 -9.11 -15.48 31.69
CA ALA A 40 -9.91 -14.43 32.30
C ALA A 40 -9.94 -13.14 31.45
N ASP A 41 -8.98 -12.97 30.53
CA ASP A 41 -8.94 -11.83 29.60
C ASP A 41 -9.94 -12.01 28.44
N LEU A 42 -10.57 -13.17 28.32
CA LEU A 42 -11.57 -13.47 27.30
C LEU A 42 -12.99 -13.32 27.84
N PRO A 43 -13.96 -12.93 27.00
CA PRO A 43 -15.35 -13.00 27.38
C PRO A 43 -15.77 -14.47 27.54
N SER A 44 -16.91 -14.68 28.20
CA SER A 44 -17.45 -16.02 28.42
C SER A 44 -17.60 -16.81 27.12
N GLU A 45 -17.52 -18.14 27.23
CA GLU A 45 -17.66 -19.06 26.10
C GLU A 45 -18.93 -18.79 25.27
N LYS A 46 -20.06 -18.55 25.96
CA LYS A 46 -21.34 -18.21 25.31
C LYS A 46 -21.22 -16.96 24.42
N THR A 47 -20.54 -15.93 24.89
CA THR A 47 -20.31 -14.69 24.14
C THR A 47 -19.36 -14.91 22.97
N LEU A 48 -18.29 -15.70 23.16
CA LEU A 48 -17.38 -16.07 22.07
C LEU A 48 -18.11 -16.82 20.93
N ILE A 49 -18.94 -17.80 21.29
CA ILE A 49 -19.76 -18.55 20.31
C ILE A 49 -20.70 -17.62 19.54
N GLN A 50 -21.32 -16.65 20.22
CA GLN A 50 -22.16 -15.65 19.55
C GLN A 50 -21.36 -14.81 18.54
N TYR A 51 -20.14 -14.39 18.89
CA TYR A 51 -19.27 -13.67 17.96
C TYR A 51 -18.87 -14.49 16.74
N VAL A 52 -18.56 -15.78 16.92
CA VAL A 52 -18.26 -16.69 15.81
C VAL A 52 -19.49 -16.85 14.90
N LYS A 53 -20.69 -17.05 15.46
CA LYS A 53 -21.92 -17.16 14.68
C LYS A 53 -22.23 -15.87 13.89
N LYS A 54 -22.09 -14.70 14.51
CA LYS A 54 -22.19 -13.40 13.82
C LYS A 54 -21.18 -13.31 12.68
N ALA A 55 -19.92 -13.68 12.91
CA ALA A 55 -18.88 -13.65 11.88
C ALA A 55 -19.19 -14.58 10.69
N VAL A 56 -19.69 -15.79 10.94
CA VAL A 56 -20.12 -16.74 9.90
C VAL A 56 -21.28 -16.16 9.08
N ALA A 57 -22.30 -15.60 9.73
CA ALA A 57 -23.42 -14.97 9.04
C ALA A 57 -22.99 -13.80 8.15
N LEU A 58 -22.11 -12.93 8.66
CA LEU A 58 -21.55 -11.81 7.87
C LEU A 58 -20.72 -12.28 6.67
N ASN A 59 -20.06 -13.44 6.78
CA ASN A 59 -19.31 -14.04 5.67
C ASN A 59 -20.25 -14.66 4.64
N GLY A 60 -21.27 -15.42 5.08
CA GLY A 60 -22.29 -15.99 4.20
C GLY A 60 -23.09 -14.93 3.44
N ALA A 61 -23.36 -13.79 4.07
CA ALA A 61 -24.05 -12.65 3.44
C ALA A 61 -23.14 -11.79 2.53
N GLY A 62 -21.85 -12.11 2.39
CA GLY A 62 -20.93 -11.35 1.52
C GLY A 62 -20.64 -9.91 1.98
N ILE A 63 -21.01 -9.55 3.22
CA ILE A 63 -20.84 -8.18 3.75
C ILE A 63 -19.35 -7.87 3.90
N LYS A 64 -18.88 -6.78 3.29
CA LYS A 64 -17.46 -6.37 3.39
C LYS A 64 -17.21 -5.66 4.72
N ALA A 65 -15.99 -5.77 5.26
CA ALA A 65 -15.60 -5.00 6.43
C ALA A 65 -15.72 -3.49 6.15
N PRO A 66 -16.17 -2.67 7.11
CA PRO A 66 -16.22 -1.23 6.95
C PRO A 66 -14.81 -0.72 6.59
N GLY A 67 -14.78 0.06 5.51
CA GLY A 67 -13.66 0.09 4.59
C GLY A 67 -12.31 0.47 5.20
N ARG A 68 -11.28 -0.32 4.85
CA ARG A 68 -9.92 0.22 4.69
C ARG A 68 -10.06 1.46 3.80
N THR A 69 -9.65 2.63 4.29
CA THR A 69 -9.55 3.84 3.46
C THR A 69 -8.79 3.47 2.20
N GLN A 70 -9.45 3.52 1.04
CA GLN A 70 -8.72 3.29 -0.19
C GLN A 70 -7.65 4.36 -0.26
N PRO A 71 -6.38 3.99 -0.56
CA PRO A 71 -5.34 4.98 -0.69
C PRO A 71 -5.79 5.97 -1.77
N LYS A 72 -5.87 7.26 -1.40
CA LYS A 72 -6.25 8.32 -2.34
C LYS A 72 -5.41 8.17 -3.60
N LYS A 73 -6.07 8.09 -4.76
CA LYS A 73 -5.42 8.03 -6.05
C LYS A 73 -4.55 9.29 -6.18
N ARG A 74 -3.22 9.12 -6.10
CA ARG A 74 -2.29 10.25 -6.18
C ARG A 74 -2.36 10.88 -7.56
N GLU A 75 -2.58 12.19 -7.62
CA GLU A 75 -2.67 12.94 -8.88
C GLU A 75 -1.36 12.84 -9.68
N PRO A 76 -1.43 12.70 -11.02
CA PRO A 76 -0.24 12.66 -11.87
C PRO A 76 0.62 13.91 -11.65
N LEU A 77 1.95 13.74 -11.52
CA LEU A 77 2.85 14.89 -11.50
C LEU A 77 2.87 15.55 -12.88
N ALA A 78 2.85 16.88 -12.92
CA ALA A 78 3.08 17.63 -14.14
C ALA A 78 4.46 17.26 -14.71
N VAL A 79 4.52 17.01 -16.03
CA VAL A 79 5.78 16.73 -16.73
C VAL A 79 6.47 18.06 -17.00
N PRO A 80 7.67 18.33 -16.46
CA PRO A 80 8.37 19.58 -16.73
C PRO A 80 8.75 19.73 -18.21
N ASP A 81 8.79 20.96 -18.72
CA ASP A 81 9.06 21.24 -20.14
C ASP A 81 10.38 20.66 -20.62
N TYR A 82 11.43 20.75 -19.80
CA TYR A 82 12.74 20.18 -20.12
C TYR A 82 12.70 18.65 -20.28
N PHE A 83 11.83 17.96 -19.52
CA PHE A 83 11.67 16.51 -19.60
C PHE A 83 10.90 16.13 -20.87
N SER A 84 9.83 16.87 -21.18
CA SER A 84 9.07 16.72 -22.41
C SER A 84 9.94 16.96 -23.66
N ALA A 85 10.77 18.01 -23.65
CA ALA A 85 11.71 18.31 -24.73
C ALA A 85 12.73 17.18 -24.93
N ALA A 86 13.27 16.61 -23.84
CA ALA A 86 14.20 15.49 -23.92
C ALA A 86 13.54 14.21 -24.47
N LEU A 87 12.29 13.94 -24.10
CA LEU A 87 11.51 12.82 -24.66
C LEU A 87 11.21 13.00 -26.15
N LYS A 88 10.93 14.24 -26.61
CA LYS A 88 10.70 14.52 -28.03
C LYS A 88 11.94 14.25 -28.90
N LYS A 89 13.15 14.44 -28.35
CA LYS A 89 14.42 14.14 -29.04
C LYS A 89 14.70 12.65 -29.17
N ASN A 90 14.04 11.78 -28.39
CA ASN A 90 14.22 10.33 -28.46
C ASN A 90 12.86 9.63 -28.50
N ALA A 91 12.38 9.34 -29.71
CA ALA A 91 11.07 8.74 -29.94
C ALA A 91 10.86 7.41 -29.19
N ARG A 92 11.92 6.59 -29.05
CA ARG A 92 11.89 5.33 -28.30
C ARG A 92 11.66 5.56 -26.81
N ALA A 93 12.40 6.48 -26.20
CA ALA A 93 12.20 6.87 -24.81
C ALA A 93 10.81 7.48 -24.58
N GLY A 94 10.34 8.32 -25.51
CA GLY A 94 9.01 8.92 -25.48
C GLY A 94 7.89 7.89 -25.50
N LYS A 95 8.00 6.85 -26.34
CA LYS A 95 7.04 5.74 -26.40
C LYS A 95 7.04 4.95 -25.10
N THR A 96 8.20 4.48 -24.64
CA THR A 96 8.32 3.74 -23.36
C THR A 96 7.73 4.53 -22.19
N PHE A 97 8.01 5.84 -22.12
CA PHE A 97 7.49 6.68 -21.04
C PHE A 97 5.97 6.77 -21.07
N LYS A 98 5.36 6.93 -22.25
CA LYS A 98 3.89 6.96 -22.40
C LYS A 98 3.25 5.62 -22.05
N ASP A 99 3.87 4.51 -22.45
CA ASP A 99 3.37 3.15 -22.21
C ASP A 99 3.51 2.72 -20.74
N PHE A 100 4.36 3.40 -19.96
CA PHE A 100 4.54 3.10 -18.55
C PHE A 100 3.32 3.47 -17.67
N PRO A 101 3.01 2.63 -16.64
CA PRO A 101 2.00 2.97 -15.65
C PRO A 101 2.29 4.32 -14.96
N PRO A 102 1.26 5.05 -14.50
CA PRO A 102 1.44 6.36 -13.86
C PRO A 102 2.47 6.37 -12.72
N GLY A 103 2.57 5.28 -11.96
CA GLY A 103 3.59 5.14 -10.91
C GLY A 103 5.02 5.16 -11.44
N LYS A 104 5.28 4.45 -12.55
CA LYS A 104 6.61 4.40 -13.18
C LYS A 104 7.01 5.70 -13.84
N ARG A 105 6.05 6.40 -14.47
CA ARG A 105 6.27 7.77 -14.95
C ARG A 105 6.63 8.70 -13.81
N ARG A 106 5.89 8.63 -12.70
CA ARG A 106 6.12 9.46 -11.50
C ARG A 106 7.51 9.24 -10.91
N GLU A 107 7.97 7.99 -10.76
CA GLU A 107 9.32 7.66 -10.26
C GLU A 107 10.42 8.39 -11.04
N TYR A 108 10.30 8.48 -12.38
CA TYR A 108 11.24 9.23 -13.19
C TYR A 108 11.15 10.74 -13.00
N LEU A 109 9.92 11.28 -12.97
CA LEU A 109 9.70 12.70 -12.78
C LEU A 109 10.23 13.15 -11.43
N GLU A 110 9.86 12.48 -10.34
CA GLU A 110 10.32 12.77 -8.98
C GLU A 110 11.85 12.77 -8.92
N TRP A 111 12.49 11.72 -9.46
CA TRP A 111 13.94 11.62 -9.42
C TRP A 111 14.63 12.79 -10.13
N VAL A 112 14.11 13.25 -11.27
CA VAL A 112 14.70 14.39 -11.98
C VAL A 112 14.37 15.72 -11.29
N THR A 113 13.13 15.92 -10.82
CA THR A 113 12.68 17.16 -10.19
C THR A 113 13.27 17.38 -8.80
N GLU A 114 13.58 16.30 -8.06
CA GLU A 114 14.18 16.37 -6.73
C GLU A 114 15.62 16.92 -6.76
N ALA A 115 16.29 16.90 -7.92
CA ALA A 115 17.62 17.47 -8.07
C ALA A 115 17.59 19.00 -7.96
N LYS A 116 18.11 19.52 -6.85
CA LYS A 116 18.27 20.96 -6.59
C LYS A 116 19.33 21.63 -7.49
N ARG A 117 20.38 20.89 -7.87
CA ARG A 117 21.47 21.39 -8.74
C ARG A 117 21.13 21.13 -10.22
N GLU A 118 21.33 22.14 -11.07
CA GLU A 118 21.09 22.04 -12.51
C GLU A 118 21.92 20.94 -13.19
N GLU A 119 23.19 20.80 -12.82
CA GLU A 119 24.09 19.76 -13.36
C GLU A 119 23.54 18.36 -13.07
N THR A 120 23.21 18.10 -11.80
CA THR A 120 22.62 16.83 -11.39
C THR A 120 21.27 16.58 -12.08
N ARG A 121 20.46 17.62 -12.31
CA ARG A 121 19.21 17.48 -13.05
C ARG A 121 19.46 17.04 -14.49
N LYS A 122 20.45 17.64 -15.18
CA LYS A 122 20.85 17.26 -16.54
C LYS A 122 21.37 15.82 -16.60
N GLU A 123 22.20 15.40 -15.65
CA GLU A 123 22.71 14.03 -15.57
C GLU A 123 21.59 13.01 -15.33
N ARG A 124 20.67 13.29 -14.39
CA ARG A 124 19.50 12.44 -14.12
C ARG A 124 18.58 12.37 -15.33
N LEU A 125 18.39 13.48 -16.04
CA LEU A 125 17.61 13.53 -17.27
C LEU A 125 18.25 12.66 -18.37
N ALA A 126 19.54 12.81 -18.62
CA ALA A 126 20.27 12.01 -19.61
C ALA A 126 20.19 10.51 -19.28
N THR A 127 20.38 10.15 -18.01
CA THR A 127 20.25 8.77 -17.54
C THR A 127 18.82 8.25 -17.70
N SER A 128 17.82 9.08 -17.43
CA SER A 128 16.41 8.73 -17.61
C SER A 128 16.10 8.41 -19.06
N ILE A 129 16.55 9.24 -20.00
CA ILE A 129 16.36 9.02 -21.44
C ILE A 129 17.04 7.72 -21.89
N LYS A 130 18.27 7.45 -21.42
CA LYS A 130 18.97 6.20 -21.73
C LYS A 130 18.18 4.97 -21.27
N TRP A 131 17.73 4.96 -20.02
CA TRP A 131 16.95 3.82 -19.49
C TRP A 131 15.59 3.67 -20.14
N LEU A 132 14.90 4.78 -20.43
CA LEU A 132 13.62 4.76 -21.14
C LEU A 132 13.78 4.25 -22.59
N ALA A 133 14.87 4.61 -23.27
CA ALA A 133 15.19 4.06 -24.58
C ALA A 133 15.42 2.53 -24.52
N GLU A 134 15.99 2.03 -23.42
CA GLU A 134 16.18 0.60 -23.17
C GLU A 134 14.91 -0.12 -22.64
N GLY A 135 13.79 0.59 -22.42
CA GLY A 135 12.56 0.00 -21.89
C GLY A 135 12.59 -0.27 -20.38
N LYS A 136 13.58 0.29 -19.66
CA LYS A 136 13.81 0.03 -18.24
C LYS A 136 13.04 1.02 -17.37
N ALA A 137 12.56 0.55 -16.22
CA ALA A 137 11.98 1.40 -15.17
C ALA A 137 13.07 1.94 -14.23
N ARG A 138 12.81 3.00 -13.45
CA ARG A 138 13.83 3.66 -12.60
C ARG A 138 14.59 2.70 -11.67
N HIS A 139 13.88 1.76 -11.06
CA HIS A 139 14.41 0.76 -10.12
C HIS A 139 14.60 -0.63 -10.75
N TRP A 140 14.81 -0.70 -12.07
CA TRP A 140 14.93 -1.97 -12.80
C TRP A 140 15.99 -2.93 -12.22
N LYS A 141 17.07 -2.41 -11.62
CA LYS A 141 18.13 -3.21 -10.99
C LYS A 141 17.66 -4.07 -9.81
N TYR A 142 16.55 -3.69 -9.17
CA TYR A 142 15.97 -4.40 -8.03
C TYR A 142 14.71 -5.19 -8.41
N GLN A 143 14.34 -5.19 -9.70
CA GLN A 143 13.23 -6.01 -10.15
C GLN A 143 13.72 -7.44 -10.31
N PRO A 144 12.99 -8.44 -9.80
CA PRO A 144 13.27 -9.82 -10.16
C PRO A 144 13.20 -9.93 -11.68
N ALA A 145 14.11 -10.71 -12.28
CA ALA A 145 14.08 -10.99 -13.70
C ALA A 145 12.66 -11.45 -14.06
N LYS A 146 12.06 -10.86 -15.10
CA LYS A 146 10.75 -11.29 -15.57
C LYS A 146 10.89 -12.77 -15.96
N LYS A 147 10.18 -13.65 -15.23
CA LYS A 147 10.00 -15.05 -15.61
C LYS A 147 9.30 -15.15 -16.96
#